data_AF-A0A6N8XCE9-F1
#
_entry.id   AF-A0A6N8XCE9-F1
#
_cell.length_a   1.000
_cell.length_b   1.000
_cell.length_c   1.000
_cell.angle_alpha   90.00
_cell.angle_beta   90.00
_cell.angle_gamma   90.00
#
_symmetry.space_group_name_H-M   'P 1'
#
loop_
_entity.id
_entity.type
_entity.pdbx_description
1 polymer ?
#
loop_
_entity_poly.entity_id
_entity_poly.type
_entity_poly.pdbx_seq_one_letter_code
_entity_poly.pdbx_strand_id
1 'polypeptide(L)'
;MRAPTSLVIAALVVTPAVDAQQILEIDTAAGRVIIDDEWRAIRTIGDMPLDRARALLYANDDEEPEGVMAFSLETGEWIRTIPTPEGGGPRELERGMSGMALGRDGRLYVSGYVRVLEFDPLGQYVTNWRPGADVVSDVCEFDGQPAIVAGTGVIRRGSDGTDEDIGRGIVDRRATTTRETSAGYTRTISGRSPRIVCTDDAAFVVTTNAEISDSVFVYHRNGETASLAIPTEFTDLGDDCKVERSFGARVLEFACTSWARELMPSLDGQANLVLLGRHVEVPGAIIDPETGCYAVLRKPEQSWDYDALHIYQDSALVFRYASWETDRGGFTMSTAADRVSLHPLRRISGEPCPGMLPSVN
;
A
#
# COMPACT_ATOMS: atom_id res chain seq x y z
N MET A 1 37.96 -34.74 -31.11
CA MET A 1 38.24 -33.76 -30.04
C MET A 1 36.93 -33.07 -29.70
N ARG A 2 36.36 -33.34 -28.53
CA ARG A 2 35.12 -32.70 -28.06
C ARG A 2 35.51 -31.45 -27.28
N ALA A 3 34.95 -30.30 -27.65
CA ALA A 3 35.12 -29.05 -26.92
C ALA A 3 34.37 -29.14 -25.57
N PRO A 4 34.90 -28.54 -24.48
CA PRO A 4 34.22 -28.53 -23.20
C PRO A 4 33.13 -27.46 -23.20
N THR A 5 31.89 -27.88 -22.96
CA THR A 5 30.77 -27.00 -22.67
C THR A 5 31.02 -26.34 -21.31
N SER A 6 31.27 -25.03 -21.31
CA SER A 6 31.40 -24.26 -20.07
C SER A 6 30.02 -24.07 -19.47
N LEU A 7 29.79 -24.69 -18.32
CA LEU A 7 28.60 -24.49 -17.49
C LEU A 7 28.77 -23.13 -16.79
N VAL A 8 27.98 -22.13 -17.17
CA VAL A 8 27.87 -20.88 -16.41
C VAL A 8 26.96 -21.17 -15.23
N ILE A 9 27.55 -21.37 -14.05
CA ILE A 9 26.82 -21.41 -12.79
C ILE A 9 26.54 -19.95 -12.44
N ALA A 10 25.27 -19.53 -12.53
CA ALA A 10 24.83 -18.27 -11.96
C ALA A 10 25.01 -18.37 -10.44
N ALA A 11 25.96 -17.61 -9.90
CA ALA A 11 26.12 -17.48 -8.47
C ALA A 11 24.92 -16.71 -7.92
N LEU A 12 24.10 -17.38 -7.09
CA LEU A 12 23.20 -16.67 -6.18
C LEU A 12 24.09 -15.84 -5.23
N VAL A 13 24.04 -14.51 -5.39
CA VAL A 13 24.57 -13.60 -4.39
C VAL A 13 23.61 -13.68 -3.20
N VAL A 14 23.96 -14.49 -2.22
CA VAL A 14 23.31 -14.46 -0.91
C VAL A 14 23.99 -13.34 -0.14
N THR A 15 23.37 -12.16 -0.11
CA THR A 15 23.78 -11.07 0.78
C THR A 15 23.48 -11.49 2.23
N PRO A 16 24.43 -11.36 3.17
CA PRO A 16 24.13 -11.60 4.58
C PRO A 16 23.07 -10.61 5.07
N ALA A 17 22.25 -11.02 6.05
CA ALA A 17 21.36 -10.11 6.76
C ALA A 17 22.21 -9.02 7.42
N VAL A 18 22.13 -7.81 6.88
CA VAL A 18 22.77 -6.62 7.44
C VAL A 18 21.78 -6.07 8.46
N ASP A 19 22.24 -5.69 9.66
CA ASP A 19 21.43 -4.86 10.56
C ASP A 19 20.85 -3.68 9.77
N ALA A 20 19.66 -3.20 10.15
CA ALA A 20 18.98 -2.10 9.45
C ALA A 20 19.96 -0.95 9.13
N GLN A 21 20.09 -0.62 7.83
CA GLN A 21 21.10 0.36 7.37
C GLN A 21 20.81 1.75 7.93
N GLN A 22 19.53 2.06 8.15
CA GLN A 22 19.04 3.25 8.82
C GLN A 22 17.78 2.93 9.63
N ILE A 23 17.65 3.54 10.81
CA ILE A 23 16.43 3.53 11.61
C ILE A 23 15.88 4.95 11.70
N LEU A 24 14.63 5.10 11.25
CA LEU A 24 13.87 6.33 11.30
C LEU A 24 12.71 6.17 12.27
N GLU A 25 12.42 7.22 13.02
CA GLU A 25 11.30 7.26 13.97
C GLU A 25 10.32 8.36 13.59
N ILE A 26 9.03 8.06 13.70
CA ILE A 26 7.95 9.02 13.51
C ILE A 26 7.85 9.89 14.77
N ASP A 27 8.20 11.18 14.66
CA ASP A 27 8.12 12.14 15.76
C ASP A 27 6.65 12.54 16.02
N THR A 28 5.97 11.75 16.85
CA THR A 28 4.57 11.96 17.20
C THR A 28 4.35 13.23 18.02
N ALA A 29 5.39 13.78 18.64
CA ALA A 29 5.34 15.01 19.41
C ALA A 29 5.41 16.27 18.52
N ALA A 30 6.11 16.20 17.37
CA ALA A 30 6.35 17.33 16.48
C ALA A 30 5.46 17.38 15.22
N GLY A 31 4.22 16.88 15.29
CA GLY A 31 3.32 16.82 14.14
C GLY A 31 2.38 18.01 13.95
N ARG A 32 1.81 18.11 12.74
CA ARG A 32 0.70 19.01 12.42
C ARG A 32 -0.50 18.23 11.91
N VAL A 33 -1.69 18.65 12.33
CA VAL A 33 -2.95 18.08 11.87
C VAL A 33 -3.30 18.60 10.47
N ILE A 34 -3.70 17.69 9.59
CA ILE A 34 -4.17 17.99 8.24
C ILE A 34 -5.69 17.89 8.21
N ILE A 35 -6.23 16.77 8.66
CA ILE A 35 -7.67 16.55 8.76
C ILE A 35 -7.98 16.30 10.23
N ASP A 36 -8.96 17.02 10.76
CA ASP A 36 -9.51 16.87 12.10
C ASP A 36 -11.03 16.98 11.97
N ASP A 37 -11.67 15.86 11.65
CA ASP A 37 -13.09 15.80 11.36
C ASP A 37 -13.70 14.60 12.08
N GLU A 38 -14.21 14.86 13.28
CA GLU A 38 -14.84 13.84 14.13
C GLU A 38 -16.15 13.29 13.54
N TRP A 39 -16.74 13.99 12.55
CA TRP A 39 -17.99 13.62 11.93
C TRP A 39 -17.76 12.81 10.66
N ARG A 40 -16.75 13.17 9.86
CA ARG A 40 -16.40 12.44 8.63
C ARG A 40 -15.54 11.23 8.92
N ALA A 41 -16.16 10.06 8.84
CA ALA A 41 -15.45 8.79 8.91
C ALA A 41 -14.60 8.58 7.65
N ILE A 42 -13.31 8.95 7.68
CA ILE A 42 -12.37 8.56 6.63
C ILE A 42 -12.15 7.06 6.74
N ARG A 43 -12.84 6.33 5.86
CA ARG A 43 -12.78 4.89 5.85
C ARG A 43 -11.66 4.44 4.93
N THR A 44 -10.68 3.83 5.60
CA THR A 44 -9.59 3.01 5.08
C THR A 44 -8.22 3.69 4.94
N ILE A 45 -7.23 2.95 5.45
CA ILE A 45 -5.78 3.22 5.41
C ILE A 45 -5.18 2.81 4.06
N GLY A 46 -5.90 2.00 3.27
CA GLY A 46 -5.38 1.39 2.04
C GLY A 46 -5.45 2.28 0.81
N ASP A 47 -6.39 3.23 0.77
CA ASP A 47 -6.77 3.93 -0.46
C ASP A 47 -6.74 5.45 -0.27
N MET A 48 -5.56 6.03 -0.01
CA MET A 48 -5.42 7.49 0.16
C MET A 48 -4.27 8.08 -0.68
N PRO A 49 -4.36 8.05 -2.02
CA PRO A 49 -3.23 8.40 -2.86
C PRO A 49 -2.82 9.88 -2.68
N LEU A 50 -1.52 10.11 -2.84
CA LEU A 50 -0.87 11.37 -2.51
C LEU A 50 -0.33 12.09 -3.77
N ASP A 51 -0.88 13.25 -4.09
CA ASP A 51 -0.37 14.11 -5.15
C ASP A 51 0.74 14.98 -4.61
N ARG A 52 1.97 14.51 -4.81
CA ARG A 52 3.17 15.16 -4.27
C ARG A 52 3.43 16.53 -4.89
N ALA A 53 3.12 16.67 -6.18
CA ALA A 53 3.38 17.88 -6.95
C ALA A 53 2.43 19.01 -6.55
N ARG A 54 1.18 18.68 -6.23
CA ARG A 54 0.16 19.66 -5.81
C ARG A 54 -0.08 19.69 -4.30
N ALA A 55 0.65 18.86 -3.54
CA ALA A 55 0.48 18.67 -2.10
C ALA A 55 -0.97 18.36 -1.71
N LEU A 56 -1.61 17.40 -2.41
CA LEU A 56 -2.99 16.98 -2.13
C LEU A 56 -3.04 15.55 -1.61
N LEU A 57 -3.85 15.32 -0.60
CA LEU A 57 -4.25 13.99 -0.13
C LEU A 57 -5.64 13.68 -0.65
N TYR A 58 -5.80 12.53 -1.30
CA TYR A 58 -7.13 12.05 -1.69
C TYR A 58 -7.62 11.05 -0.65
N ALA A 59 -8.91 11.10 -0.33
CA ALA A 59 -9.54 10.25 0.65
C ALA A 59 -10.89 9.76 0.13
N ASN A 60 -11.24 8.52 0.42
CA ASN A 60 -12.60 8.05 0.22
C ASN A 60 -13.54 8.73 1.20
N ASP A 61 -14.64 9.28 0.69
CA ASP A 61 -15.76 9.79 1.46
C ASP A 61 -16.96 8.85 1.31
N ASP A 62 -17.29 8.19 2.41
CA ASP A 62 -18.49 7.34 2.51
C ASP A 62 -19.73 8.18 2.91
N GLU A 63 -19.61 9.50 3.06
CA GLU A 63 -20.75 10.40 3.27
C GLU A 63 -21.31 10.92 1.93
N GLU A 64 -22.63 11.14 1.90
CA GLU A 64 -23.32 11.63 0.72
C GLU A 64 -22.99 13.11 0.43
N PRO A 65 -22.52 13.47 -0.78
CA PRO A 65 -22.38 12.61 -1.96
C PRO A 65 -21.09 11.77 -1.94
N GLU A 66 -21.25 10.46 -2.11
CA GLU A 66 -20.13 9.51 -2.16
C GLU A 66 -19.10 9.90 -3.23
N GLY A 67 -17.82 9.85 -2.86
CA GLY A 67 -16.78 10.26 -3.78
C GLY A 67 -15.38 10.29 -3.19
N VAL A 68 -14.47 10.85 -3.97
CA VAL A 68 -13.09 11.07 -3.57
C VAL A 68 -12.90 12.53 -3.19
N MET A 69 -12.65 12.78 -1.91
CA MET A 69 -12.29 14.11 -1.43
C MET A 69 -10.82 14.39 -1.65
N ALA A 70 -10.48 15.63 -2.01
CA ALA A 70 -9.11 16.11 -2.07
C ALA A 70 -8.88 17.17 -0.97
N PHE A 71 -7.83 16.98 -0.17
CA PHE A 71 -7.42 17.87 0.91
C PHE A 71 -6.04 18.46 0.63
N SER A 72 -5.86 19.73 0.96
CA SER A 72 -4.53 20.36 0.95
C SER A 72 -3.69 19.81 2.10
N LEU A 73 -2.52 19.24 1.79
CA LEU A 73 -1.53 18.90 2.81
C LEU A 73 -0.93 20.13 3.46
N GLU A 74 -0.95 21.30 2.80
CA GLU A 74 -0.39 22.53 3.37
C GLU A 74 -1.35 23.15 4.39
N THR A 75 -2.63 23.28 4.04
CA THR A 75 -3.62 24.01 4.84
C THR A 75 -4.59 23.12 5.59
N GLY A 76 -4.74 21.85 5.19
CA GLY A 76 -5.79 20.96 5.68
C GLY A 76 -7.17 21.20 5.06
N GLU A 77 -7.28 22.20 4.18
CA GLU A 77 -8.57 22.58 3.59
C GLU A 77 -9.06 21.51 2.61
N TRP A 78 -10.35 21.21 2.69
CA TRP A 78 -11.07 20.49 1.65
C TRP A 78 -11.11 21.34 0.38
N ILE A 79 -10.60 20.77 -0.71
CA ILE A 79 -10.49 21.45 -2.00
C ILE A 79 -11.69 21.14 -2.90
N ARG A 80 -12.09 19.86 -2.98
CA ARG A 80 -13.19 19.37 -3.83
C ARG A 80 -13.55 17.92 -3.49
N THR A 81 -14.71 17.50 -3.98
CA THR A 81 -15.14 16.09 -4.02
C THR A 81 -15.34 15.68 -5.48
N ILE A 82 -14.77 14.54 -5.86
CA ILE A 82 -14.88 13.92 -7.18
C ILE A 82 -15.93 12.81 -7.08
N PRO A 83 -17.09 12.92 -7.76
CA PRO A 83 -18.16 11.96 -7.61
C PRO A 83 -17.82 10.62 -8.25
N THR A 84 -18.03 9.53 -7.51
CA THR A 84 -17.85 8.14 -7.98
C THR A 84 -19.13 7.34 -7.74
N PRO A 85 -20.22 7.65 -8.48
CA PRO A 85 -21.54 7.08 -8.19
C PRO A 85 -21.56 5.56 -8.32
N GLU A 86 -22.29 4.89 -7.45
CA GLU A 86 -22.52 3.45 -7.59
C GLU A 86 -23.50 3.12 -8.72
N GLY A 87 -23.24 2.04 -9.44
CA GLY A 87 -24.13 1.56 -10.50
C GLY A 87 -23.43 0.86 -11.67
N GLY A 88 -24.20 0.61 -12.74
CA GLY A 88 -23.75 -0.16 -13.91
C GLY A 88 -23.28 0.69 -15.10
N GLY A 89 -23.64 1.98 -15.12
CA GLY A 89 -23.35 2.93 -16.20
C GLY A 89 -21.85 3.17 -16.41
N PRO A 90 -21.42 3.74 -17.55
CA PRO A 90 -20.01 3.87 -17.93
C PRO A 90 -19.16 4.77 -17.01
N ARG A 91 -19.80 5.53 -16.12
CA ARG A 91 -19.18 6.42 -15.12
C ARG A 91 -19.45 5.98 -13.67
N GLU A 92 -20.00 4.79 -13.51
CA GLU A 92 -20.46 4.27 -12.22
C GLU A 92 -19.65 3.02 -11.83
N LEU A 93 -19.53 2.78 -10.52
CA LEU A 93 -18.85 1.64 -9.94
C LEU A 93 -19.87 0.63 -9.38
N GLU A 94 -19.91 -0.57 -9.96
CA GLU A 94 -20.79 -1.64 -9.51
C GLU A 94 -20.22 -2.22 -8.20
N ARG A 95 -20.77 -1.81 -7.04
CA ARG A 95 -20.29 -2.07 -5.67
C ARG A 95 -19.25 -1.07 -5.13
N GLY A 96 -19.30 0.17 -5.60
CA GLY A 96 -18.47 1.23 -5.08
C GLY A 96 -16.98 1.05 -5.39
N MET A 97 -16.18 1.82 -4.66
CA MET A 97 -14.74 1.88 -4.84
C MET A 97 -14.04 0.72 -4.15
N SER A 98 -13.00 0.20 -4.81
CA SER A 98 -12.11 -0.84 -4.27
C SER A 98 -10.68 -0.37 -4.09
N GLY A 99 -10.26 0.67 -4.79
CA GLY A 99 -8.90 1.21 -4.72
C GLY A 99 -8.71 2.49 -5.52
N MET A 100 -7.62 3.21 -5.26
CA MET A 100 -7.30 4.45 -5.95
C MET A 100 -5.81 4.66 -6.14
N ALA A 101 -5.42 5.25 -7.27
CA ALA A 101 -4.06 5.70 -7.51
C ALA A 101 -4.01 6.99 -8.29
N LEU A 102 -2.91 7.73 -8.11
CA LEU A 102 -2.60 8.90 -8.91
C LEU A 102 -1.56 8.57 -9.97
N GLY A 103 -1.78 9.09 -11.17
CA GLY A 103 -0.75 9.21 -12.18
C GLY A 103 0.18 10.39 -11.93
N ARG A 104 1.37 10.35 -12.52
CA ARG A 104 2.41 11.38 -12.43
C ARG A 104 1.94 12.74 -12.94
N ASP A 105 1.01 12.75 -13.90
CA ASP A 105 0.41 13.98 -14.43
C ASP A 105 -0.74 14.53 -13.56
N GLY A 106 -1.11 13.81 -12.49
CA GLY A 106 -2.22 14.14 -11.61
C GLY A 106 -3.54 13.52 -11.97
N ARG A 107 -3.60 12.67 -13.00
CA ARG A 107 -4.82 11.89 -13.24
C ARG A 107 -5.11 11.00 -12.04
N LEU A 108 -6.39 10.88 -11.70
CA LEU A 108 -6.84 9.98 -10.64
C LEU A 108 -7.48 8.76 -11.31
N TYR A 109 -6.99 7.58 -10.92
CA TYR A 109 -7.58 6.30 -11.27
C TYR A 109 -8.34 5.78 -10.06
N VAL A 110 -9.59 5.39 -10.28
CA VAL A 110 -10.46 4.82 -9.24
C VAL A 110 -10.92 3.45 -9.70
N SER A 111 -10.50 2.39 -9.03
CA SER A 111 -11.02 1.05 -9.29
C SER A 111 -12.31 0.80 -8.51
N GLY A 112 -13.25 0.10 -9.16
CA GLY A 112 -14.33 -0.63 -8.48
C GLY A 112 -14.28 -2.09 -8.90
N TYR A 113 -15.34 -2.85 -8.65
CA TYR A 113 -15.30 -4.32 -8.76
C TYR A 113 -14.82 -4.88 -10.11
N VAL A 114 -15.15 -4.24 -11.25
CA VAL A 114 -14.86 -4.74 -12.62
C VAL A 114 -14.27 -3.69 -13.57
N ARG A 115 -13.96 -2.50 -13.07
CA ARG A 115 -13.52 -1.39 -13.92
C ARG A 115 -12.67 -0.39 -13.17
N VAL A 116 -11.94 0.40 -13.94
CA VAL A 116 -11.20 1.59 -13.50
C VAL A 116 -11.81 2.81 -14.17
N LEU A 117 -12.19 3.81 -13.39
CA LEU A 117 -12.54 5.15 -13.86
C LEU A 117 -11.28 6.02 -13.88
N GLU A 118 -11.18 6.88 -14.87
CA GLU A 118 -10.08 7.85 -15.01
C GLU A 118 -10.63 9.26 -14.94
N PHE A 119 -10.01 10.08 -14.10
CA PHE A 119 -10.30 11.49 -13.94
C PHE A 119 -9.06 12.32 -14.25
N ASP A 120 -9.27 13.50 -14.82
CA ASP A 120 -8.19 14.47 -15.02
C ASP A 120 -7.76 15.11 -13.68
N PRO A 121 -6.68 15.91 -13.66
CA PRO A 121 -6.23 16.57 -12.43
C PRO A 121 -7.23 17.55 -11.81
N LEU A 122 -8.28 17.96 -12.54
CA LEU A 122 -9.36 18.80 -12.04
C LEU A 122 -10.55 17.99 -11.51
N GLY A 123 -10.47 16.65 -11.58
CA GLY A 123 -11.54 15.75 -11.16
C GLY A 123 -12.64 15.55 -12.21
N GLN A 124 -12.41 15.92 -13.46
CA GLN A 124 -13.36 15.66 -14.54
C GLN A 124 -13.18 14.24 -15.07
N TYR A 125 -14.29 13.53 -15.25
CA TYR A 125 -14.28 12.20 -15.85
C TYR A 125 -13.68 12.25 -17.27
N VAL A 126 -12.70 11.39 -17.53
CA VAL A 126 -12.04 11.23 -18.83
C VAL A 126 -12.59 10.00 -19.55
N THR A 127 -12.40 8.82 -18.94
CA THR A 127 -12.76 7.53 -19.56
C THR A 127 -12.92 6.44 -18.49
N ASN A 128 -13.24 5.22 -18.93
CA ASN A 128 -13.18 4.02 -18.11
C ASN A 128 -12.45 2.90 -18.86
N TRP A 129 -11.93 1.96 -18.10
CA TRP A 129 -11.31 0.75 -18.61
C TRP A 129 -11.86 -0.46 -17.85
N ARG A 130 -12.21 -1.51 -18.59
CA ARG A 130 -12.65 -2.79 -18.03
C ARG A 130 -11.56 -3.82 -18.32
N PRO A 131 -10.61 -4.04 -17.39
CA PRO A 131 -9.63 -5.11 -17.56
C PRO A 131 -10.37 -6.44 -17.65
N GLY A 132 -9.84 -7.38 -18.42
CA GLY A 132 -10.37 -8.74 -18.48
C GLY A 132 -10.05 -9.58 -17.22
N ALA A 133 -10.06 -8.99 -16.02
CA ALA A 133 -9.92 -9.66 -14.74
C ALA A 133 -11.29 -9.88 -14.08
N ASP A 134 -11.42 -10.94 -13.29
CA ASP A 134 -12.70 -11.26 -12.61
C ASP A 134 -13.06 -10.22 -11.54
N VAL A 135 -12.05 -9.68 -10.87
CA VAL A 135 -12.19 -8.67 -9.81
C VAL A 135 -11.02 -7.69 -9.91
N VAL A 136 -11.32 -6.40 -9.80
CA VAL A 136 -10.31 -5.34 -9.65
C VAL A 136 -10.31 -4.88 -8.19
N SER A 137 -9.22 -5.16 -7.48
CA SER A 137 -9.08 -4.80 -6.07
C SER A 137 -8.25 -3.56 -5.82
N ASP A 138 -7.33 -3.24 -6.72
CA ASP A 138 -6.37 -2.15 -6.56
C ASP A 138 -5.86 -1.72 -7.94
N VAL A 139 -5.33 -0.52 -8.05
CA VAL A 139 -4.87 0.09 -9.30
C VAL A 139 -3.61 0.91 -9.07
N CYS A 140 -2.75 1.00 -10.07
CA CYS A 140 -1.58 1.89 -10.09
C CYS A 140 -1.45 2.54 -11.49
N GLU A 141 -0.63 3.58 -11.62
CA GLU A 141 -0.16 4.04 -12.93
C GLU A 141 1.16 3.35 -13.30
N PHE A 142 1.16 2.56 -14.36
CA PHE A 142 2.33 1.92 -14.93
C PHE A 142 2.61 2.51 -16.32
N ASP A 143 3.69 3.29 -16.47
CA ASP A 143 4.09 3.92 -17.74
C ASP A 143 2.95 4.74 -18.37
N GLY A 144 2.34 5.61 -17.56
CA GLY A 144 1.28 6.51 -18.02
C GLY A 144 -0.08 5.85 -18.25
N GLN A 145 -0.24 4.56 -17.93
CA GLN A 145 -1.49 3.81 -18.09
C GLN A 145 -1.92 3.13 -16.79
N PRO A 146 -3.23 2.97 -16.53
CA PRO A 146 -3.68 2.22 -15.38
C PRO A 146 -3.29 0.74 -15.51
N ALA A 147 -2.89 0.15 -14.39
CA ALA A 147 -2.60 -1.26 -14.28
C ALA A 147 -3.16 -1.84 -12.97
N ILE A 148 -3.48 -3.12 -13.00
CA ILE A 148 -4.14 -3.86 -11.92
C ILE A 148 -3.48 -5.22 -11.73
N VAL A 149 -3.62 -5.81 -10.55
CA VAL A 149 -3.15 -7.18 -10.30
C VAL A 149 -4.16 -8.19 -10.85
N ALA A 150 -3.70 -9.21 -11.57
CA ALA A 150 -4.53 -10.33 -12.00
C ALA A 150 -3.79 -11.66 -11.83
N GLY A 151 -4.32 -12.53 -10.97
CA GLY A 151 -3.68 -13.81 -10.63
C GLY A 151 -2.30 -13.60 -10.01
N THR A 152 -1.27 -14.00 -10.75
CA THR A 152 0.15 -13.87 -10.34
C THR A 152 0.92 -12.90 -11.24
N GLY A 153 0.23 -11.98 -11.91
CA GLY A 153 0.82 -10.97 -12.77
C GLY A 153 0.07 -9.64 -12.72
N VAL A 154 0.36 -8.79 -13.70
CA VAL A 154 -0.23 -7.45 -13.82
C VAL A 154 -0.86 -7.31 -15.20
N ILE A 155 -2.08 -6.76 -15.25
CA ILE A 155 -2.70 -6.34 -16.50
C ILE A 155 -2.60 -4.82 -16.56
N ARG A 156 -2.08 -4.29 -17.66
CA ARG A 156 -2.02 -2.86 -17.94
C ARG A 156 -2.94 -2.51 -19.10
N ARG A 157 -3.53 -1.32 -19.10
CA ARG A 157 -4.21 -0.82 -20.30
C ARG A 157 -3.18 -0.47 -21.37
N GLY A 158 -3.27 -1.13 -22.51
CA GLY A 158 -2.46 -0.85 -23.69
C GLY A 158 -2.84 0.46 -24.39
N SER A 159 -1.95 0.92 -25.26
CA SER A 159 -2.12 2.20 -25.97
C SER A 159 -3.35 2.24 -26.90
N ASP A 160 -3.81 1.08 -27.36
CA ASP A 160 -5.03 0.90 -28.14
C ASP A 160 -6.29 0.66 -27.28
N GLY A 161 -6.14 0.70 -25.94
CA GLY A 161 -7.18 0.43 -24.97
C GLY A 161 -7.40 -1.05 -24.65
N THR A 162 -6.63 -1.97 -25.24
CA THR A 162 -6.70 -3.40 -24.95
C THR A 162 -5.88 -3.78 -23.71
N ASP A 163 -5.98 -5.03 -23.26
CA ASP A 163 -5.20 -5.52 -22.11
C ASP A 163 -3.79 -5.94 -22.54
N GLU A 164 -2.78 -5.40 -21.87
CA GLU A 164 -1.38 -5.84 -21.94
C GLU A 164 -1.03 -6.67 -20.71
N ASP A 165 -0.76 -7.95 -20.91
CA ASP A 165 -0.43 -8.91 -19.86
C ASP A 165 1.08 -8.85 -19.53
N ILE A 166 1.43 -8.56 -18.29
CA ILE A 166 2.82 -8.43 -17.80
C ILE A 166 3.09 -9.49 -16.72
N GLY A 167 4.13 -10.30 -16.94
CA GLY A 167 4.50 -11.42 -16.07
C GLY A 167 4.08 -12.79 -16.62
N ARG A 168 4.61 -13.86 -16.02
CA ARG A 168 4.30 -15.23 -16.45
C ARG A 168 3.00 -15.69 -15.81
N GLY A 169 2.11 -16.31 -16.58
CA GLY A 169 1.01 -17.10 -16.00
C GLY A 169 -0.29 -16.34 -15.73
N ILE A 170 -0.60 -15.28 -16.48
CA ILE A 170 -1.96 -14.69 -16.56
C ILE A 170 -2.89 -15.64 -17.36
N VAL A 171 -2.87 -16.92 -17.01
CA VAL A 171 -3.73 -17.96 -17.59
C VAL A 171 -5.01 -18.09 -16.76
N ASP A 172 -4.94 -17.73 -15.48
CA ASP A 172 -6.08 -17.63 -14.57
C ASP A 172 -6.19 -16.16 -14.12
N ARG A 173 -7.00 -15.36 -14.82
CA ARG A 173 -7.27 -13.94 -14.52
C ARG A 173 -8.13 -13.74 -13.26
N ARG A 174 -8.15 -14.75 -12.39
CA ARG A 174 -8.77 -14.77 -11.06
C ARG A 174 -7.84 -14.11 -10.05
N ALA A 175 -8.41 -13.33 -9.14
CA ALA A 175 -7.69 -12.78 -8.00
C ALA A 175 -7.22 -13.85 -6.98
N THR A 176 -7.70 -15.10 -7.10
CA THR A 176 -7.41 -16.21 -6.19
C THR A 176 -6.50 -17.25 -6.83
N THR A 177 -5.24 -17.32 -6.39
CA THR A 177 -4.38 -18.44 -6.76
C THR A 177 -4.73 -19.66 -5.91
N THR A 178 -5.16 -20.71 -6.59
CA THR A 178 -5.37 -22.01 -5.96
C THR A 178 -4.05 -22.79 -6.04
N ARG A 179 -3.44 -23.13 -4.90
CA ARG A 179 -2.21 -23.95 -4.90
C ARG A 179 -2.52 -25.35 -4.38
N GLU A 180 -2.18 -26.36 -5.17
CA GLU A 180 -2.20 -27.75 -4.75
C GLU A 180 -0.97 -28.00 -3.88
N THR A 181 -1.19 -28.42 -2.63
CA THR A 181 -0.10 -28.75 -1.70
C THR A 181 0.44 -30.15 -2.00
N SER A 182 1.66 -30.45 -1.56
CA SER A 182 2.28 -31.78 -1.64
C SER A 182 1.48 -32.89 -0.92
N ALA A 183 0.51 -32.51 -0.07
CA ALA A 183 -0.42 -33.41 0.60
C ALA A 183 -1.74 -33.64 -0.17
N GLY A 184 -1.90 -33.10 -1.39
CA GLY A 184 -3.08 -33.31 -2.23
C GLY A 184 -4.31 -32.48 -1.86
N TYR A 185 -4.17 -31.49 -0.97
CA TYR A 185 -5.24 -30.54 -0.67
C TYR A 185 -5.08 -29.24 -1.47
N THR A 186 -6.19 -28.81 -2.06
CA THR A 186 -6.37 -27.53 -2.72
C THR A 186 -6.48 -26.43 -1.67
N ARG A 187 -5.42 -25.63 -1.49
CA ARG A 187 -5.47 -24.45 -0.63
C ARG A 187 -5.88 -23.25 -1.47
N THR A 188 -7.13 -22.80 -1.32
CA THR A 188 -7.54 -21.47 -1.75
C THR A 188 -6.87 -20.48 -0.81
N ILE A 189 -5.86 -19.75 -1.27
CA ILE A 189 -5.31 -18.63 -0.51
C ILE A 189 -6.31 -17.49 -0.68
N SER A 190 -7.38 -17.49 0.11
CA SER A 190 -8.22 -16.30 0.33
C SER A 190 -7.48 -15.33 1.27
N GLY A 191 -6.25 -14.98 0.90
CA GLY A 191 -5.53 -13.89 1.56
C GLY A 191 -6.24 -12.58 1.29
N ARG A 192 -5.90 -11.53 2.05
CA ARG A 192 -6.24 -10.14 1.66
C ARG A 192 -5.87 -9.94 0.19
N SER A 193 -6.68 -9.16 -0.53
CA SER A 193 -6.42 -8.80 -1.92
C SER A 193 -4.98 -8.32 -2.09
N PRO A 194 -4.31 -8.68 -3.19
CA PRO A 194 -2.97 -8.16 -3.48
C PRO A 194 -3.03 -6.64 -3.62
N ARG A 195 -1.95 -5.98 -3.18
CA ARG A 195 -1.78 -4.52 -3.33
C ARG A 195 -0.70 -4.23 -4.36
N ILE A 196 -0.79 -3.08 -5.03
CA ILE A 196 0.13 -2.72 -6.10
C ILE A 196 0.55 -1.26 -6.03
N VAL A 197 1.83 -1.00 -6.31
CA VAL A 197 2.30 0.34 -6.69
C VAL A 197 3.20 0.23 -7.91
N CYS A 198 3.24 1.25 -8.75
CA CYS A 198 3.94 1.20 -10.02
C CYS A 198 4.79 2.44 -10.26
N THR A 199 5.87 2.22 -11.00
CA THR A 199 6.72 3.23 -11.63
C THR A 199 6.53 3.14 -13.15
N ASP A 200 7.33 3.86 -13.93
CA ASP A 200 7.30 3.71 -15.40
C ASP A 200 7.82 2.34 -15.84
N ASP A 201 8.75 1.74 -15.07
CA ASP A 201 9.48 0.56 -15.53
C ASP A 201 9.10 -0.73 -14.79
N ALA A 202 8.49 -0.61 -13.60
CA ALA A 202 8.15 -1.75 -12.76
C ALA A 202 6.84 -1.57 -11.99
N ALA A 203 6.12 -2.68 -11.83
CA ALA A 203 5.02 -2.84 -10.88
C ALA A 203 5.47 -3.70 -9.69
N PHE A 204 5.23 -3.21 -8.47
CA PHE A 204 5.53 -3.87 -7.21
C PHE A 204 4.24 -4.41 -6.61
N VAL A 205 4.08 -5.72 -6.60
CA VAL A 205 2.88 -6.41 -6.11
C VAL A 205 3.17 -7.03 -4.76
N VAL A 206 2.45 -6.58 -3.74
CA VAL A 206 2.53 -7.13 -2.39
C VAL A 206 1.45 -8.20 -2.20
N THR A 207 1.87 -9.41 -1.89
CA THR A 207 0.97 -10.51 -1.56
C THR A 207 1.15 -10.93 -0.11
N THR A 208 0.04 -11.07 0.63
CA THR A 208 0.07 -11.57 2.01
C THR A 208 -0.08 -13.08 2.04
N ASN A 209 0.94 -13.78 2.54
CA ASN A 209 0.83 -15.19 2.89
C ASN A 209 0.32 -15.32 4.34
N ALA A 210 -0.69 -16.16 4.56
CA ALA A 210 -1.35 -16.30 5.85
C ALA A 210 -0.42 -16.80 6.98
N GLU A 211 0.69 -17.47 6.64
CA GLU A 211 1.52 -18.22 7.60
C GLU A 211 2.93 -17.68 7.86
N ILE A 212 3.44 -16.72 7.07
CA ILE A 212 4.88 -16.38 7.10
C ILE A 212 5.07 -14.86 7.18
N SER A 213 4.99 -14.18 6.04
CA SER A 213 5.16 -12.74 5.89
C SER A 213 4.55 -12.31 4.55
N ASP A 214 4.45 -11.02 4.30
CA ASP A 214 4.22 -10.53 2.94
C ASP A 214 5.43 -10.83 2.04
N SER A 215 5.19 -10.86 0.74
CA SER A 215 6.19 -10.97 -0.31
C SER A 215 5.96 -9.89 -1.36
N VAL A 216 7.04 -9.32 -1.89
CA VAL A 216 6.98 -8.32 -2.96
C VAL A 216 7.49 -8.94 -4.26
N PHE A 217 6.60 -9.05 -5.23
CA PHE A 217 6.93 -9.43 -6.61
C PHE A 217 7.09 -8.19 -7.47
N VAL A 218 8.12 -8.18 -8.30
CA VAL A 218 8.42 -7.07 -9.21
C VAL A 218 8.20 -7.54 -10.64
N TYR A 219 7.34 -6.82 -11.37
CA TYR A 219 7.03 -7.08 -12.77
C TYR A 219 7.54 -5.91 -13.60
N HIS A 220 8.61 -6.15 -14.35
CA HIS A 220 9.16 -5.14 -15.25
C HIS A 220 8.41 -5.12 -16.57
N ARG A 221 8.34 -3.93 -17.18
CA ARG A 221 7.65 -3.73 -18.46
C ARG A 221 8.22 -4.60 -19.59
N ASN A 222 9.53 -4.90 -19.55
CA ASN A 222 10.19 -5.77 -20.51
C ASN A 222 9.82 -7.26 -20.36
N GLY A 223 8.96 -7.62 -19.40
CA GLY A 223 8.52 -8.97 -19.09
C GLY A 223 9.41 -9.73 -18.09
N GLU A 224 10.48 -9.10 -17.59
CA GLU A 224 11.29 -9.63 -16.50
C GLU A 224 10.50 -9.62 -15.19
N THR A 225 10.72 -10.65 -14.38
CA THR A 225 10.07 -10.81 -13.07
C THR A 225 11.12 -11.05 -12.00
N ALA A 226 11.04 -10.32 -10.91
CA ALA A 226 11.92 -10.44 -9.76
C ALA A 226 11.13 -10.50 -8.45
N SER A 227 11.83 -10.67 -7.33
CA SER A 227 11.29 -10.54 -5.98
C SER A 227 12.18 -9.60 -5.18
N LEU A 228 11.56 -8.69 -4.44
CA LEU A 228 12.28 -7.78 -3.55
C LEU A 228 12.26 -8.33 -2.12
N ALA A 229 13.42 -8.36 -1.48
CA ALA A 229 13.53 -8.76 -0.09
C ALA A 229 12.90 -7.68 0.81
N ILE A 230 12.12 -8.12 1.79
CA ILE A 230 11.58 -7.24 2.82
C ILE A 230 12.50 -7.34 4.04
N PRO A 231 12.93 -6.21 4.64
CA PRO A 231 13.64 -6.21 5.91
C PRO A 231 12.89 -7.05 6.94
N THR A 232 13.53 -8.05 7.52
CA THR A 232 12.92 -8.93 8.53
C THR A 232 13.45 -8.66 9.93
N GLU A 233 14.40 -7.75 10.08
CA GLU A 233 14.82 -7.30 11.40
C GLU A 233 13.55 -6.85 12.15
N PHE A 234 13.39 -7.21 13.43
CA PHE A 234 12.16 -7.02 14.21
C PHE A 234 11.00 -8.00 13.95
N THR A 235 11.22 -9.15 13.30
CA THR A 235 10.23 -10.26 13.25
C THR A 235 9.96 -10.88 14.63
N ASP A 236 10.89 -10.74 15.57
CA ASP A 236 10.87 -11.36 16.90
C ASP A 236 10.01 -10.55 17.89
N LEU A 237 8.72 -10.36 17.61
CA LEU A 237 7.77 -10.18 18.70
C LEU A 237 7.42 -11.58 19.21
N GLY A 238 7.92 -11.91 20.41
CA GLY A 238 7.61 -13.15 21.10
C GLY A 238 6.09 -13.35 21.21
N ASP A 239 5.70 -14.63 21.32
CA ASP A 239 4.33 -15.16 21.39
C ASP A 239 3.38 -14.50 22.44
N ASP A 240 3.85 -13.49 23.18
CA ASP A 240 3.20 -12.88 24.34
C ASP A 240 2.46 -11.56 24.04
N CYS A 241 2.58 -10.99 22.83
CA CYS A 241 1.87 -9.77 22.48
C CYS A 241 0.41 -10.08 22.10
N LYS A 242 -0.53 -9.77 22.99
CA LYS A 242 -1.98 -9.92 22.80
C LYS A 242 -2.70 -8.59 22.91
N VAL A 243 -3.71 -8.40 22.07
CA VAL A 243 -4.54 -7.19 22.00
C VAL A 243 -5.99 -7.58 22.07
N GLU A 244 -6.72 -6.98 23.00
CA GLU A 244 -8.16 -7.14 23.08
C GLU A 244 -8.84 -6.09 22.17
N ARG A 245 -9.66 -6.53 21.20
CA ARG A 245 -10.60 -5.65 20.50
C ARG A 245 -12.03 -5.97 20.88
N SER A 246 -12.78 -4.93 21.21
CA SER A 246 -14.21 -5.03 21.47
C SER A 246 -15.01 -4.86 20.17
N PHE A 247 -15.82 -5.85 19.84
CA PHE A 247 -16.83 -5.80 18.78
C PHE A 247 -18.22 -5.82 19.41
N GLY A 248 -18.73 -4.63 19.73
CA GLY A 248 -19.96 -4.49 20.52
C GLY A 248 -19.78 -5.07 21.92
N ALA A 249 -20.60 -6.05 22.31
CA ALA A 249 -20.52 -6.69 23.62
C ALA A 249 -19.46 -7.80 23.73
N ARG A 250 -18.74 -8.13 22.65
CA ARG A 250 -17.74 -9.20 22.61
C ARG A 250 -16.33 -8.61 22.64
N VAL A 251 -15.49 -9.10 23.55
CA VAL A 251 -14.05 -8.84 23.55
C VAL A 251 -13.36 -10.01 22.88
N LEU A 252 -12.51 -9.74 21.90
CA LEU A 252 -11.71 -10.73 21.18
C LEU A 252 -10.23 -10.42 21.40
N GLU A 253 -9.47 -11.40 21.89
CA GLU A 253 -8.00 -11.33 21.93
C GLU A 253 -7.42 -11.67 20.55
N PHE A 254 -6.52 -10.82 20.06
CA PHE A 254 -5.76 -10.99 18.84
C PHE A 254 -4.27 -11.01 19.19
N ALA A 255 -3.51 -11.93 18.60
CA ALA A 255 -2.05 -11.79 18.61
C ALA A 255 -1.65 -10.54 17.81
N CYS A 256 -0.61 -9.84 18.25
CA CYS A 256 -0.04 -8.76 17.47
C CYS A 256 0.39 -9.28 16.09
N THR A 257 0.12 -8.51 15.03
CA THR A 257 0.58 -8.87 13.69
C THR A 257 2.10 -8.87 13.68
N SER A 258 2.72 -9.99 13.31
CA SER A 258 4.17 -10.02 13.09
C SER A 258 4.55 -9.12 11.92
N TRP A 259 5.66 -8.40 12.05
CA TRP A 259 6.29 -7.74 10.92
C TRP A 259 6.83 -8.84 9.98
N ALA A 260 6.77 -8.75 8.66
CA ALA A 260 6.19 -7.71 7.83
C ALA A 260 4.89 -8.22 7.17
N ARG A 261 3.73 -8.01 7.81
CA ARG A 261 2.42 -8.45 7.31
C ARG A 261 1.51 -7.27 7.00
N GLU A 262 0.61 -7.49 6.04
CA GLU A 262 -0.41 -6.51 5.64
C GLU A 262 0.18 -5.18 5.15
N LEU A 263 1.31 -5.25 4.44
CA LEU A 263 2.02 -4.09 3.92
C LEU A 263 1.24 -3.47 2.75
N MET A 264 1.01 -2.17 2.85
CA MET A 264 0.53 -1.28 1.80
C MET A 264 1.76 -0.68 1.09
N PRO A 265 1.95 -0.96 -0.21
CA PRO A 265 3.01 -0.36 -0.98
C PRO A 265 2.64 1.07 -1.40
N SER A 266 3.60 1.98 -1.34
CA SER A 266 3.54 3.28 -1.99
C SER A 266 4.93 3.72 -2.45
N LEU A 267 5.04 4.87 -3.12
CA LEU A 267 6.33 5.42 -3.54
C LEU A 267 6.56 6.78 -2.89
N ASP A 268 7.77 7.07 -2.44
CA ASP A 268 8.16 8.40 -1.98
C ASP A 268 8.49 9.34 -3.16
N GLY A 269 8.98 10.56 -2.85
CA GLY A 269 9.34 11.54 -3.88
C GLY A 269 10.58 11.20 -4.71
N GLN A 270 11.32 10.16 -4.30
CA GLN A 270 12.55 9.67 -4.94
C GLN A 270 12.31 8.33 -5.64
N ALA A 271 11.06 7.86 -5.70
CA ALA A 271 10.66 6.55 -6.21
C ALA A 271 11.19 5.36 -5.39
N ASN A 272 11.57 5.57 -4.12
CA ASN A 272 11.79 4.48 -3.20
C ASN A 272 10.46 3.80 -2.86
N LEU A 273 10.47 2.48 -2.75
CA LEU A 273 9.32 1.69 -2.32
C LEU A 273 9.11 1.83 -0.82
N VAL A 274 7.98 2.41 -0.43
CA VAL A 274 7.54 2.50 0.94
C VAL A 274 6.57 1.36 1.22
N LEU A 275 6.86 0.51 2.20
CA LEU A 275 6.01 -0.58 2.65
C LEU A 275 5.54 -0.28 4.08
N LEU A 276 4.25 0.04 4.25
CA LEU A 276 3.68 0.35 5.56
C LEU A 276 2.66 -0.71 5.97
N GLY A 277 2.81 -1.27 7.17
CA GLY A 277 1.87 -2.19 7.79
C GLY A 277 1.30 -1.64 9.09
N ARG A 278 0.64 -2.51 9.85
CA ARG A 278 -0.08 -2.16 11.09
C ARG A 278 0.65 -2.57 12.37
N HIS A 279 1.94 -2.86 12.26
CA HIS A 279 2.71 -3.33 13.39
C HIS A 279 2.97 -2.19 14.38
N VAL A 280 2.86 -2.50 15.68
CA VAL A 280 2.84 -1.53 16.78
C VAL A 280 4.14 -0.79 16.99
N GLU A 281 5.25 -1.41 16.62
CA GLU A 281 6.59 -0.83 16.81
C GLU A 281 7.27 -0.49 15.48
N VAL A 282 7.23 -1.40 14.51
CA VAL A 282 7.79 -1.24 13.17
C VAL A 282 6.67 -1.05 12.14
N PRO A 283 6.16 0.16 11.93
CA PRO A 283 5.09 0.43 10.98
C PRO A 283 5.51 0.19 9.55
N GLY A 284 6.80 0.13 9.21
CA GLY A 284 7.18 0.04 7.81
C GLY A 284 8.67 -0.01 7.50
N ALA A 285 8.96 -0.02 6.21
CA ALA A 285 10.28 0.20 5.65
C ALA A 285 10.20 1.06 4.39
N ILE A 286 11.27 1.80 4.10
CA ILE A 286 11.50 2.48 2.83
C ILE A 286 12.67 1.74 2.18
N ILE A 287 12.52 1.31 0.93
CA ILE A 287 13.48 0.47 0.22
C ILE A 287 13.78 1.11 -1.13
N ASP A 288 15.05 1.34 -1.43
CA ASP A 288 15.48 1.60 -2.80
C ASP A 288 15.41 0.28 -3.59
N PRO A 289 14.49 0.15 -4.56
CA PRO A 289 14.29 -1.10 -5.29
C PRO A 289 15.48 -1.46 -6.20
N GLU A 290 16.34 -0.51 -6.57
CA GLU A 290 17.50 -0.76 -7.44
C GLU A 290 18.68 -1.34 -6.66
N THR A 291 18.94 -0.80 -5.47
CA THR A 291 20.11 -1.17 -4.66
C THR A 291 19.78 -2.17 -3.55
N GLY A 292 18.52 -2.26 -3.16
CA GLY A 292 18.09 -2.99 -1.96
C GLY A 292 18.48 -2.31 -0.64
N CYS A 293 19.02 -1.08 -0.69
CA CYS A 293 19.19 -0.29 0.52
C CYS A 293 17.83 0.00 1.14
N TYR A 294 17.76 0.01 2.48
CA TYR A 294 16.52 0.32 3.17
C TYR A 294 16.70 1.07 4.48
N ALA A 295 15.64 1.76 4.87
CA ALA A 295 15.44 2.33 6.19
C ALA A 295 14.22 1.67 6.84
N VAL A 296 14.34 1.31 8.12
CA VAL A 296 13.19 0.84 8.90
C VAL A 296 12.52 2.02 9.57
N LEU A 297 11.19 2.09 9.47
CA LEU A 297 10.36 3.07 10.16
C LEU A 297 9.92 2.49 11.51
N ARG A 298 10.04 3.29 12.58
CA ARG A 298 9.63 2.95 13.95
C ARG A 298 8.61 3.94 14.51
N LYS A 299 7.78 3.45 15.41
CA LYS A 299 6.97 4.25 16.34
C LYS A 299 7.77 4.42 17.65
N PRO A 300 7.78 5.62 18.27
CA PRO A 300 8.49 5.87 19.52
C PRO A 300 7.95 5.04 20.70
N GLU A 301 6.67 4.69 20.65
CA GLU A 301 5.99 3.86 21.65
C GLU A 301 5.19 2.77 20.94
N GLN A 302 5.03 1.60 21.58
CA GLN A 302 4.16 0.55 21.09
C GLN A 302 2.71 1.03 21.15
N SER A 303 2.20 1.47 20.00
CA SER A 303 0.86 2.06 19.95
C SER A 303 0.06 1.61 18.73
N TRP A 304 -1.24 1.43 19.00
CA TRP A 304 -2.28 1.10 18.02
C TRP A 304 -3.13 2.32 17.63
N ASP A 305 -3.02 3.44 18.36
CA ASP A 305 -3.85 4.63 18.17
C ASP A 305 -3.67 5.26 16.78
N TYR A 306 -2.59 4.93 16.07
CA TYR A 306 -2.36 5.38 14.72
C TYR A 306 -1.63 4.37 13.83
N ASP A 307 -1.76 4.54 12.51
CA ASP A 307 -0.97 3.87 11.49
C ASP A 307 -0.31 4.88 10.55
N ALA A 308 0.84 4.52 9.97
CA ALA A 308 1.48 5.32 8.93
C ALA A 308 0.85 5.00 7.56
N LEU A 309 0.55 6.03 6.77
CA LEU A 309 -0.11 5.92 5.46
C LEU A 309 0.84 6.11 4.29
N HIS A 310 1.62 7.17 4.33
CA HIS A 310 2.53 7.57 3.27
C HIS A 310 3.72 8.31 3.87
N ILE A 311 4.80 8.39 3.11
CA ILE A 311 5.86 9.37 3.38
C ILE A 311 5.67 10.55 2.45
N TYR A 312 5.65 11.77 2.98
CA TYR A 312 5.60 13.02 2.24
C TYR A 312 6.78 13.89 2.64
N GLN A 313 7.70 14.12 1.69
CA GLN A 313 8.95 14.81 1.96
C GLN A 313 9.71 14.11 3.11
N ASP A 314 10.01 14.83 4.18
CA ASP A 314 10.70 14.35 5.38
C ASP A 314 9.75 13.86 6.49
N SER A 315 8.46 13.67 6.17
CA SER A 315 7.42 13.42 7.17
C SER A 315 6.59 12.17 6.85
N ALA A 316 6.18 11.43 7.86
CA ALA A 316 5.15 10.41 7.75
C ALA A 316 3.76 11.06 7.85
N LEU A 317 2.89 10.72 6.90
CA LEU A 317 1.46 10.92 7.03
C LEU A 317 0.90 9.81 7.92
N VAL A 318 0.20 10.21 8.98
CA VAL A 318 -0.28 9.35 10.04
C VAL A 318 -1.80 9.44 10.13
N PHE A 319 -2.44 8.28 10.16
CA PHE A 319 -3.87 8.08 10.34
C PHE A 319 -4.14 7.71 11.79
N ARG A 320 -4.90 8.53 12.52
CA ARG A 320 -5.31 8.22 13.89
C ARG A 320 -6.70 7.61 13.88
N TYR A 321 -6.85 6.48 14.53
CA TYR A 321 -8.14 5.81 14.61
C TYR A 321 -9.08 6.57 15.53
N ALA A 322 -10.33 6.75 15.11
CA ALA A 322 -11.35 7.26 16.01
C ALA A 322 -11.52 6.28 17.17
N SER A 323 -11.49 6.79 18.41
CA SER A 323 -11.61 5.96 19.61
C SER A 323 -12.52 6.61 20.62
N TRP A 324 -13.26 5.78 21.36
CA TRP A 324 -14.11 6.25 22.44
C TRP A 324 -13.99 5.34 23.66
N GLU A 325 -14.08 5.97 24.83
CA GLU A 325 -14.19 5.25 26.08
C GLU A 325 -15.52 4.50 26.15
N THR A 326 -15.48 3.30 26.71
CA THR A 326 -16.65 2.49 27.01
C THR A 326 -17.05 2.70 28.46
N ASP A 327 -18.34 2.54 28.77
CA ASP A 327 -18.88 2.65 30.15
C ASP A 327 -18.20 1.72 31.18
N ARG A 328 -17.38 0.76 30.71
CA ARG A 328 -16.63 -0.19 31.55
C ARG A 328 -15.15 0.17 31.74
N GLY A 329 -14.72 1.35 31.29
CA GLY A 329 -13.33 1.81 31.41
C GLY A 329 -12.35 1.20 30.40
N GLY A 330 -12.84 0.51 29.36
CA GLY A 330 -12.05 0.12 28.18
C GLY A 330 -12.22 1.12 27.03
N PHE A 331 -11.48 0.97 25.94
CA PHE A 331 -11.63 1.78 24.72
C PHE A 331 -12.11 0.91 23.54
N THR A 332 -12.94 1.49 22.67
CA THR A 332 -13.25 0.90 21.36
C THR A 332 -12.59 1.74 20.28
N MET A 333 -11.97 1.08 19.30
CA MET A 333 -11.37 1.73 18.14
C MET A 333 -12.22 1.47 16.91
N SER A 334 -12.51 2.53 16.17
CA SER A 334 -13.10 2.46 14.84
C SER A 334 -12.10 1.91 13.82
N THR A 335 -12.61 1.40 12.70
CA THR A 335 -11.80 1.18 11.50
C THR A 335 -11.65 2.45 10.64
N ALA A 336 -12.34 3.54 11.00
CA ALA A 336 -12.22 4.85 10.38
C ALA A 336 -11.30 5.77 11.20
N ALA A 337 -10.72 6.76 10.53
CA ALA A 337 -10.07 7.88 11.20
C ALA A 337 -11.03 9.04 11.33
N ASP A 338 -10.87 9.75 12.44
CA ASP A 338 -11.30 11.13 12.64
C ASP A 338 -10.16 12.12 12.32
N ARG A 339 -8.91 11.65 12.29
CA ARG A 339 -7.75 12.54 12.17
C ARG A 339 -6.62 11.99 11.30
N VAL A 340 -6.08 12.88 10.46
CA VAL A 340 -4.87 12.67 9.66
C VAL A 340 -3.86 13.77 9.98
N SER A 341 -2.60 13.41 10.23
CA SER A 341 -1.53 14.34 10.59
C SER A 341 -0.22 14.05 9.85
N LEU A 342 0.62 15.07 9.67
CA LEU A 342 1.99 14.94 9.19
C LEU A 342 2.96 15.03 10.36
N HIS A 343 3.89 14.08 10.45
CA HIS A 343 4.88 13.96 11.52
C HIS A 343 6.29 13.81 10.94
N PRO A 344 7.26 14.64 11.36
CA PRO A 344 8.64 14.53 10.89
C PRO A 344 9.24 13.14 11.16
N LEU A 345 10.07 12.67 10.23
CA LEU A 345 10.89 11.48 10.41
C LEU A 345 12.25 11.89 10.98
N ARG A 346 12.57 11.36 12.17
CA ARG A 346 13.82 11.58 12.87
C ARG A 346 14.77 10.41 12.65
N ARG A 347 16.03 10.70 12.42
CA ARG A 347 17.05 9.64 12.39
C ARG A 347 17.42 9.25 13.80
N ILE A 348 17.28 7.96 14.11
CA ILE A 348 17.71 7.42 15.40
C ILE A 348 19.09 6.78 15.29
N SER A 349 19.34 6.04 14.20
CA SER A 349 20.62 5.39 13.96
C SER A 349 20.84 5.10 12.47
N GLY A 350 22.07 4.72 12.14
CA GLY A 350 22.51 4.47 10.77
C GLY A 350 22.70 5.76 9.96
N GLU A 351 23.30 5.63 8.79
CA GLU A 351 23.43 6.74 7.83
C GLU A 351 22.54 6.44 6.62
N PRO A 352 21.87 7.46 6.05
CA PRO A 352 21.06 7.25 4.86
C PRO A 352 21.96 6.82 3.70
N CYS A 353 21.49 5.85 2.91
CA CYS A 353 22.11 5.58 1.63
C CYS A 353 21.97 6.77 0.69
N PRO A 354 22.84 6.86 -0.33
CA PRO A 354 22.60 7.74 -1.47
C PRO A 354 21.20 7.50 -2.05
N GLY A 355 20.42 8.56 -2.28
CA GLY A 355 19.08 8.46 -2.88
C GLY A 355 17.93 8.19 -1.91
N MET A 356 18.22 7.88 -0.64
CA MET A 356 17.20 7.75 0.41
C MET A 356 16.83 9.10 1.01
N LEU A 357 15.67 9.16 1.68
CA LEU A 357 15.15 10.39 2.26
C LEU A 357 16.14 11.04 3.23
N PRO A 358 16.42 12.35 3.08
CA PRO A 358 17.18 13.09 4.07
C PRO A 358 16.35 13.19 5.35
N SER A 359 16.79 12.52 6.41
CA SER A 359 16.16 12.61 7.72
C SER A 359 16.70 13.80 8.51
N VAL A 360 15.82 14.41 9.31
CA VAL A 360 16.20 15.51 10.21
C VAL A 360 16.89 14.90 11.43
N ASN A 361 18.09 15.40 11.75
CA ASN A 361 18.77 15.06 13.01
C ASN A 361 18.12 15.75 14.22
#